data_AF-A0A1D8N5W2-F1
#
_entry.id   AF-A0A1D8N5W2-F1
#
_cell.length_a   1.000
_cell.length_b   1.000
_cell.length_c   1.000
_cell.angle_alpha   90.00
_cell.angle_beta   90.00
_cell.angle_gamma   90.00
#
_symmetry.space_group_name_H-M   'P 1'
#
loop_
_entity.id
_entity.type
_entity.pdbx_description
1 polymer ?
#
loop_
_entity_poly.entity_id
_entity_poly.type
_entity_poly.pdbx_seq_one_letter_code
_entity_poly.pdbx_strand_id
1 'polypeptide(L)'
;MSTIEDLKATVERLAAQVHELEASAKSKIAPEVPKSIRMVLIGPPGAGKGTQAPNLVEKYCACHLATGDMLRSQVQQQTPLGVEAKKIMDAGGLVSDDIMVNMIRSELENNSKCKNGFILDGFPRTIPQAEKLDEMLAEKKQPLEKAVELKIPDDLLVGPNHRPTGPPRLGPILPQGLQPPQEGDD
;
A
#
# COMPACT_ATOMS: atom_id res chain seq x y z
N MET A 1 -28.43 -40.06 -41.95
CA MET A 1 -28.67 -38.95 -41.03
C MET A 1 -28.28 -39.40 -39.61
N SER A 2 -26.98 -39.51 -39.30
CA SER A 2 -26.55 -39.77 -37.91
C SER A 2 -25.22 -39.06 -37.60
N THR A 3 -24.31 -38.99 -38.57
CA THR A 3 -23.00 -38.34 -38.41
C THR A 3 -23.06 -36.87 -38.00
N ILE A 4 -24.07 -36.11 -38.46
CA ILE A 4 -24.24 -34.70 -38.10
C ILE A 4 -24.75 -34.54 -36.66
N GLU A 5 -25.61 -35.46 -36.21
CA GLU A 5 -26.15 -35.45 -34.84
C GLU A 5 -25.07 -35.88 -33.85
N ASP A 6 -24.29 -36.91 -34.20
CA ASP A 6 -23.14 -37.37 -33.43
C ASP A 6 -22.07 -36.27 -33.29
N LEU A 7 -21.85 -35.49 -34.36
CA LEU A 7 -20.90 -34.37 -34.34
C LEU A 7 -21.41 -33.23 -33.46
N LYS A 8 -22.71 -32.90 -33.50
CA LYS A 8 -23.32 -31.89 -32.61
C LYS A 8 -23.22 -32.30 -31.14
N ALA A 9 -23.54 -33.55 -30.82
CA ALA A 9 -23.43 -34.07 -29.46
C ALA A 9 -21.97 -34.04 -28.96
N THR A 10 -21.00 -34.28 -29.84
CA THR A 10 -19.58 -34.21 -29.51
C THR A 10 -19.13 -32.76 -29.25
N VAL A 11 -19.58 -31.81 -30.07
CA VAL A 11 -19.28 -30.38 -29.88
C VAL A 11 -19.86 -29.86 -28.57
N GLU A 12 -21.10 -30.23 -28.24
CA GLU A 12 -21.74 -29.86 -26.97
C GLU A 12 -21.00 -30.44 -25.77
N ARG A 13 -20.55 -31.70 -25.84
CA ARG A 13 -19.73 -32.31 -24.80
C ARG A 13 -18.37 -31.63 -24.66
N LEU A 14 -17.70 -31.29 -25.76
CA LEU A 14 -16.42 -30.59 -25.73
C LEU A 14 -16.58 -29.19 -25.13
N ALA A 15 -17.64 -28.47 -25.50
CA ALA A 15 -17.94 -27.14 -24.96
C ALA A 15 -18.16 -27.19 -23.43
N ALA A 16 -18.88 -28.20 -22.94
CA ALA A 16 -19.07 -28.41 -21.50
C ALA A 16 -17.74 -28.72 -20.78
N GLN A 17 -16.89 -29.57 -21.37
CA GLN A 17 -15.58 -29.90 -20.80
C GLN A 17 -14.61 -28.71 -20.79
N VAL A 18 -14.61 -27.87 -21.85
CA VAL A 18 -13.82 -26.64 -21.88
C VAL A 18 -14.27 -25.68 -20.79
N HIS A 19 -15.58 -25.50 -20.60
CA HIS A 19 -16.12 -24.64 -19.54
C HIS A 19 -15.74 -25.14 -18.13
N GLU A 20 -15.78 -26.46 -17.90
CA GLU A 20 -15.39 -27.07 -16.62
C GLU A 20 -13.87 -26.95 -16.37
N LEU A 21 -13.06 -27.13 -17.41
CA LEU A 21 -11.61 -26.95 -17.34
C LEU A 21 -11.22 -25.48 -17.13
N GLU A 22 -11.90 -24.53 -17.78
CA GLU A 22 -11.72 -23.09 -17.56
C GLU A 22 -12.08 -22.67 -16.12
N ALA A 23 -13.16 -23.22 -15.57
CA ALA A 23 -13.56 -22.99 -14.18
C ALA A 23 -12.53 -23.60 -13.19
N SER A 24 -12.08 -24.83 -13.45
CA SER A 24 -11.08 -25.53 -12.64
C SER A 24 -9.70 -24.86 -12.71
N ALA A 25 -9.32 -24.32 -13.88
CA ALA A 25 -8.07 -23.59 -14.07
C ALA A 25 -8.08 -22.20 -13.40
N LYS A 26 -9.21 -21.47 -13.47
CA LYS A 26 -9.40 -20.20 -12.75
C LYS A 26 -9.25 -20.37 -11.23
N SER A 27 -9.75 -21.47 -10.68
CA SER A 27 -9.68 -21.75 -9.24
C SER A 27 -8.29 -22.21 -8.75
N LYS A 28 -7.41 -22.71 -9.63
CA LYS A 28 -6.12 -23.32 -9.23
C LYS A 28 -4.90 -22.42 -9.44
N ILE A 29 -5.02 -21.30 -10.16
CA ILE A 29 -3.86 -20.49 -10.61
C ILE A 29 -3.75 -19.14 -9.90
N ALA A 30 -4.79 -18.65 -9.22
CA ALA A 30 -4.69 -17.43 -8.42
C ALA A 30 -4.73 -17.80 -6.93
N PRO A 31 -3.74 -17.39 -6.10
CA PRO A 31 -4.06 -17.26 -4.68
C PRO A 31 -5.26 -16.32 -4.60
N GLU A 32 -6.36 -16.73 -3.95
CA GLU A 32 -7.43 -15.81 -3.58
C GLU A 32 -6.82 -14.77 -2.64
N VAL A 33 -6.31 -13.68 -3.23
CA VAL A 33 -5.86 -12.52 -2.47
C VAL A 33 -7.13 -11.95 -1.84
N PRO A 34 -7.20 -11.81 -0.50
CA PRO A 34 -8.36 -11.24 0.13
C PRO A 34 -8.67 -9.89 -0.51
N LYS A 35 -9.93 -9.69 -0.90
CA LYS A 35 -10.42 -8.53 -1.66
C LYS A 35 -10.24 -7.20 -0.93
N SER A 36 -9.86 -7.25 0.35
CA SER A 36 -9.55 -6.12 1.20
C SER A 36 -8.50 -6.50 2.25
N ILE A 37 -7.59 -5.59 2.59
CA ILE A 37 -6.61 -5.76 3.68
C ILE A 37 -6.59 -4.52 4.57
N ARG A 38 -6.52 -4.70 5.90
CA ARG A 38 -6.24 -3.62 6.85
C ARG A 38 -4.99 -3.97 7.62
N MET A 39 -3.88 -3.30 7.31
CA MET A 39 -2.59 -3.67 7.89
C MET A 39 -1.71 -2.49 8.25
N VAL A 40 -0.81 -2.72 9.20
CA VAL A 40 0.28 -1.80 9.56
C VAL A 40 1.62 -2.36 9.07
N LEU A 41 2.47 -1.46 8.59
CA LEU A 41 3.83 -1.74 8.16
C LEU A 41 4.82 -1.10 9.14
N ILE A 42 5.53 -1.94 9.88
CA ILE A 42 6.45 -1.54 10.93
C ILE A 42 7.87 -1.93 10.53
N GLY A 43 8.84 -1.12 10.90
CA GLY A 43 10.25 -1.42 10.68
C GLY A 43 11.10 -0.17 10.77
N PRO A 44 12.43 -0.31 10.91
CA PRO A 44 13.34 0.82 10.99
C PRO A 44 13.31 1.68 9.71
N PRO A 45 13.74 2.95 9.77
CA PRO A 45 14.06 3.72 8.57
C PRO A 45 14.98 2.93 7.65
N GLY A 46 14.83 3.09 6.33
CA GLY A 46 15.62 2.32 5.35
C GLY A 46 15.29 0.83 5.25
N ALA A 47 14.33 0.30 6.03
CA ALA A 47 13.95 -1.11 5.95
C ALA A 47 13.28 -1.54 4.62
N GLY A 48 13.12 -0.64 3.66
CA GLY A 48 12.42 -0.90 2.40
C GLY A 48 10.90 -0.78 2.48
N LYS A 49 10.34 -0.22 3.56
CA LYS A 49 8.88 0.00 3.71
C LYS A 49 8.28 0.77 2.53
N GLY A 50 8.89 1.90 2.16
CA GLY A 50 8.47 2.70 1.01
C GLY A 50 8.61 2.00 -0.35
N THR A 51 9.46 0.96 -0.44
CA THR A 51 9.58 0.11 -1.62
C THR A 51 8.49 -0.96 -1.66
N GLN A 52 8.13 -1.54 -0.52
CA GLN A 52 7.16 -2.63 -0.44
C GLN A 52 5.70 -2.16 -0.36
N ALA A 53 5.44 -1.01 0.27
CA ALA A 53 4.08 -0.51 0.46
C ALA A 53 3.33 -0.31 -0.87
N PRO A 54 3.91 0.28 -1.94
CA PRO A 54 3.23 0.39 -3.25
C PRO A 54 2.87 -0.96 -3.87
N ASN A 55 3.74 -1.97 -3.74
CA ASN A 55 3.47 -3.32 -4.26
C ASN A 55 2.31 -3.98 -3.51
N LEU A 56 2.23 -3.78 -2.19
CA LEU A 56 1.12 -4.28 -1.37
C LEU A 56 -0.19 -3.55 -1.71
N VAL A 57 -0.13 -2.24 -1.93
CA VAL A 57 -1.27 -1.41 -2.35
C VAL A 57 -1.87 -1.92 -3.65
N GLU A 58 -1.03 -2.18 -4.66
CA GLU A 58 -1.45 -2.73 -5.94
C GLU A 58 -2.03 -4.14 -5.79
N LYS A 59 -1.35 -5.00 -5.02
CA LYS A 59 -1.78 -6.39 -4.79
C LYS A 59 -3.14 -6.51 -4.11
N TYR A 60 -3.42 -5.65 -3.13
CA TYR A 60 -4.65 -5.73 -2.32
C TYR A 60 -5.70 -4.69 -2.69
N CYS A 61 -5.47 -3.87 -3.73
CA CYS A 61 -6.34 -2.75 -4.10
C CYS A 61 -6.67 -1.83 -2.91
N ALA A 62 -5.68 -1.61 -2.04
CA ALA A 62 -5.84 -0.91 -0.77
C ALA A 62 -5.28 0.51 -0.84
N CYS A 63 -5.64 1.34 0.13
CA CYS A 63 -5.14 2.70 0.27
C CYS A 63 -3.80 2.74 1.00
N HIS A 64 -2.82 3.48 0.47
CA HIS A 64 -1.56 3.73 1.17
C HIS A 64 -1.71 4.92 2.11
N LEU A 65 -1.52 4.71 3.40
CA LEU A 65 -1.52 5.77 4.42
C LEU A 65 -0.11 5.92 4.99
N ALA A 66 0.72 6.72 4.33
CA ALA A 66 2.00 7.14 4.88
C ALA A 66 1.79 8.38 5.75
N THR A 67 2.05 8.28 7.05
CA THR A 67 1.72 9.36 8.01
C THR A 67 2.43 10.68 7.73
N GLY A 68 3.67 10.63 7.25
CA GLY A 68 4.42 11.83 6.85
C GLY A 68 3.83 12.55 5.63
N ASP A 69 3.35 11.80 4.62
CA ASP A 69 2.72 12.37 3.43
C ASP A 69 1.33 12.92 3.76
N MET A 70 0.55 12.17 4.54
CA MET A 70 -0.76 12.59 5.04
C MET A 70 -0.67 13.91 5.81
N LEU A 71 0.27 14.02 6.76
CA LEU A 71 0.47 15.24 7.54
C LEU A 71 0.81 16.43 6.63
N ARG A 72 1.76 16.28 5.71
CA ARG A 72 2.14 17.32 4.74
C ARG A 72 0.96 17.73 3.85
N SER A 73 0.20 16.76 3.36
CA SER A 73 -0.98 16.98 2.53
C SER A 73 -2.06 17.77 3.27
N GLN A 74 -2.39 17.38 4.50
CA GLN A 74 -3.40 18.07 5.30
C GLN A 74 -3.00 19.50 5.66
N VAL A 75 -1.71 19.74 5.93
CA VAL A 75 -1.13 21.07 6.13
C VAL A 75 -1.23 21.91 4.86
N GLN A 76 -0.87 21.35 3.70
CA GLN A 76 -0.94 22.03 2.41
C GLN A 76 -2.38 22.40 2.02
N GLN A 77 -3.33 21.50 2.28
CA GLN A 77 -4.76 21.70 2.02
C GLN A 77 -5.45 22.61 3.04
N GLN A 78 -4.75 23.06 4.08
CA GLN A 78 -5.29 23.91 5.15
C GLN A 78 -6.55 23.33 5.81
N THR A 79 -6.60 22.01 5.94
CA THR A 79 -7.65 21.34 6.71
C THR A 79 -7.61 21.80 8.18
N PRO A 80 -8.72 21.72 8.94
CA PRO A 80 -8.72 22.10 10.35
C PRO A 80 -7.60 21.41 11.17
N LEU A 81 -7.43 20.09 10.99
CA LEU A 81 -6.35 19.33 11.63
C LEU A 81 -4.97 19.72 11.10
N GLY A 82 -4.84 19.99 9.81
CA GLY A 82 -3.59 20.44 9.20
C GLY A 82 -3.15 21.82 9.70
N VAL A 83 -4.08 22.76 9.90
CA VAL A 83 -3.78 24.09 10.46
C VAL A 83 -3.32 23.98 11.92
N GLU A 84 -3.99 23.14 12.71
CA GLU A 84 -3.59 22.87 14.09
C GLU A 84 -2.20 22.23 14.16
N ALA A 85 -1.95 21.19 13.35
CA ALA A 85 -0.66 20.54 13.28
C ALA A 85 0.44 21.49 12.81
N LYS A 86 0.17 22.32 11.78
CA LYS A 86 1.10 23.33 11.28
C LYS A 86 1.50 24.30 12.40
N LYS A 87 0.55 24.77 13.21
CA LYS A 87 0.84 25.68 14.33
C LYS A 87 1.79 25.05 15.35
N ILE A 88 1.60 23.76 15.66
CA ILE A 88 2.45 23.02 16.59
C ILE A 88 3.86 22.84 15.99
N MET A 89 3.94 22.45 14.72
CA MET A 89 5.20 22.25 14.00
C MET A 89 5.99 23.55 13.85
N ASP A 90 5.33 24.67 13.52
CA ASP A 90 5.95 25.99 13.40
C ASP A 90 6.53 26.48 14.75
N ALA A 91 5.96 26.01 15.88
CA ALA A 91 6.48 26.26 17.23
C ALA A 91 7.61 25.28 17.64
N GLY A 92 8.05 24.37 16.76
CA GLY A 92 9.03 23.33 17.07
C GLY A 92 8.49 22.20 17.95
N GLY A 93 7.16 22.13 18.13
CA GLY A 93 6.50 21.09 18.91
C GLY A 93 6.31 19.79 18.13
N LEU A 94 6.03 18.72 18.87
CA LEU A 94 5.62 17.44 18.30
C LEU A 94 4.10 17.39 18.17
N VAL A 95 3.61 16.95 17.01
CA VAL A 95 2.18 16.72 16.78
C VAL A 95 1.68 15.64 17.73
N SER A 96 0.56 15.87 18.41
CA SER A 96 0.01 14.93 19.39
C SER A 96 -0.53 13.67 18.71
N ASP A 97 -0.54 12.57 19.47
CA ASP A 97 -1.08 11.29 18.99
C ASP A 97 -2.55 11.41 18.59
N ASP A 98 -3.33 12.22 19.31
CA ASP A 98 -4.74 12.47 19.00
C ASP A 98 -4.94 13.15 17.65
N ILE A 99 -4.10 14.14 17.31
CA ILE A 99 -4.15 14.78 16.00
C ILE A 99 -3.81 13.75 14.92
N MET A 100 -2.79 12.93 15.13
CA MET A 100 -2.39 11.90 14.17
C MET A 100 -3.51 10.87 13.93
N VAL A 101 -4.14 10.36 14.99
CA VAL A 101 -5.24 9.40 14.89
C VAL A 101 -6.46 10.03 14.22
N ASN A 102 -6.78 11.29 14.52
CA ASN A 102 -7.87 12.00 13.87
C ASN A 102 -7.61 12.27 12.38
N MET A 103 -6.35 12.53 11.99
CA MET A 103 -5.99 12.63 10.57
C MET A 103 -6.18 11.30 9.84
N ILE A 104 -5.75 10.19 10.45
CA ILE A 104 -5.97 8.83 9.92
C ILE A 104 -7.47 8.55 9.80
N ARG A 105 -8.26 8.85 10.84
CA ARG A 105 -9.73 8.70 10.83
C ARG A 105 -10.35 9.46 9.66
N SER A 106 -9.96 10.72 9.47
CA SER A 106 -10.44 11.57 8.37
C SER A 106 -10.10 10.98 6.99
N GLU A 107 -8.89 10.47 6.79
CA GLU A 107 -8.52 9.77 5.55
C GLU A 107 -9.37 8.53 5.33
N LEU A 108 -9.55 7.68 6.35
CA LEU A 108 -10.38 6.47 6.23
C LEU A 108 -11.85 6.76 5.89
N GLU A 109 -12.36 7.94 6.25
CA GLU A 109 -13.74 8.35 5.99
C GLU A 109 -13.92 9.02 4.63
N ASN A 110 -13.00 9.92 4.28
CA ASN A 110 -13.15 10.79 3.12
C ASN A 110 -12.49 10.21 1.86
N ASN A 111 -11.51 9.33 2.01
CA ASN A 111 -10.76 8.78 0.89
C ASN A 111 -11.43 7.50 0.36
N SER A 112 -12.04 7.61 -0.82
CA SER A 112 -12.74 6.50 -1.47
C SER A 112 -11.85 5.29 -1.76
N LYS A 113 -10.52 5.48 -1.86
CA LYS A 113 -9.56 4.39 -2.07
C LYS A 113 -9.42 3.50 -0.85
N CYS A 114 -9.68 4.01 0.36
CA CYS A 114 -9.50 3.24 1.60
C CYS A 114 -10.72 2.35 1.93
N LYS A 115 -11.78 2.37 1.09
CA LYS A 115 -12.97 1.51 1.22
C LYS A 115 -12.65 0.01 1.15
N ASN A 116 -11.66 -0.35 0.34
CA ASN A 116 -11.19 -1.74 0.22
C ASN A 116 -10.07 -2.06 1.23
N GLY A 117 -9.89 -1.22 2.24
CA GLY A 117 -8.85 -1.36 3.25
C GLY A 117 -7.66 -0.43 3.03
N PHE A 118 -6.66 -0.57 3.89
CA PHE A 118 -5.53 0.34 3.99
C PHE A 118 -4.25 -0.37 4.44
N ILE A 119 -3.13 0.22 4.05
CA ILE A 119 -1.78 -0.11 4.51
C ILE A 119 -1.22 1.15 5.16
N LEU A 120 -1.06 1.10 6.49
CA LEU A 120 -0.55 2.21 7.28
C LEU A 120 0.97 2.08 7.44
N ASP A 121 1.73 3.06 6.92
CA ASP A 121 3.19 3.11 7.00
C ASP A 121 3.63 4.21 7.98
N GLY A 122 4.48 3.82 8.92
CA GLY A 122 5.13 4.74 9.86
C GLY A 122 4.30 5.11 11.09
N PHE A 123 3.16 4.44 11.32
CA PHE A 123 2.33 4.54 12.52
C PHE A 123 1.63 3.19 12.77
N PRO A 124 1.46 2.74 14.02
CA PRO A 124 1.94 3.35 15.26
C PRO A 124 3.46 3.16 15.47
N ARG A 125 4.08 4.03 16.27
CA ARG A 125 5.49 3.95 16.70
C ARG A 125 5.66 3.70 18.19
N THR A 126 4.59 3.90 18.97
CA THR A 126 4.57 3.69 20.42
C THR A 126 3.36 2.86 20.82
N ILE A 127 3.39 2.26 22.01
CA ILE A 127 2.24 1.49 22.53
C ILE A 127 0.99 2.37 22.68
N PRO A 128 1.05 3.60 23.24
CA PRO A 128 -0.13 4.47 23.32
C PRO A 128 -0.74 4.81 21.96
N GLN A 129 0.08 4.95 20.92
CA GLN A 129 -0.41 5.16 19.54
C GLN A 129 -1.15 3.93 19.01
N ALA A 130 -0.68 2.73 19.33
CA ALA A 130 -1.33 1.49 18.94
C ALA A 130 -2.69 1.33 19.63
N GLU A 131 -2.76 1.61 20.94
CA GLU A 131 -4.01 1.58 21.71
C GLU A 131 -5.05 2.55 21.13
N LYS A 132 -4.67 3.81 20.88
CA LYS A 132 -5.56 4.81 20.26
C LYS A 132 -6.00 4.43 18.85
N LEU A 133 -5.12 3.79 18.07
CA LEU A 133 -5.46 3.30 16.73
C LEU A 133 -6.51 2.19 16.82
N ASP A 134 -6.33 1.24 17.73
CA ASP A 134 -7.25 0.13 17.95
C ASP A 134 -8.61 0.63 18.45
N GLU A 135 -8.64 1.59 19.39
CA GLU A 135 -9.88 2.24 19.84
C GLU A 135 -10.64 2.87 18.67
N MET A 136 -9.97 3.67 17.85
CA MET A 136 -10.58 4.32 16.68
C MET A 136 -11.11 3.29 15.66
N LEU A 137 -10.37 2.21 15.41
CA LEU A 137 -10.79 1.15 14.49
C LEU A 137 -11.93 0.29 15.05
N ALA A 138 -11.97 0.09 16.37
CA ALA A 138 -13.05 -0.61 17.06
C ALA A 138 -14.37 0.15 16.96
N GLU A 139 -14.36 1.48 17.12
CA GLU A 139 -15.53 2.35 16.90
C GLU A 139 -16.10 2.17 15.48
N LYS A 140 -15.22 2.01 14.48
CA LYS A 140 -15.59 1.80 13.08
C LYS A 140 -15.94 0.35 12.75
N LYS A 141 -15.82 -0.59 13.72
CA LYS A 141 -15.97 -2.05 13.51
C LYS A 141 -15.06 -2.59 12.40
N GLN A 142 -13.86 -2.01 12.27
CA GLN A 142 -12.89 -2.33 11.22
C GLN A 142 -11.51 -2.59 11.84
N PRO A 143 -11.35 -3.65 12.67
CA PRO A 143 -10.08 -3.93 13.34
C PRO A 143 -8.96 -4.21 12.33
N LEU A 144 -7.72 -3.98 12.75
CA LEU A 144 -6.53 -4.40 11.99
C LEU A 144 -6.54 -5.92 11.80
N GLU A 145 -6.17 -6.35 10.60
CA GLU A 145 -6.08 -7.77 10.25
C GLU A 145 -4.64 -8.29 10.36
N LYS A 146 -3.66 -7.43 10.07
CA LYS A 146 -2.24 -7.80 10.04
C LYS A 146 -1.34 -6.67 10.53
N ALA A 147 -0.26 -7.05 11.20
CA ALA A 147 0.90 -6.20 11.43
C ALA A 147 2.12 -6.89 10.81
N VAL A 148 2.83 -6.19 9.94
CA VAL A 148 4.01 -6.72 9.25
C VAL A 148 5.23 -5.93 9.68
N GLU A 149 6.19 -6.63 10.26
CA GLU A 149 7.46 -6.07 10.70
C GLU A 149 8.56 -6.43 9.69
N LEU A 150 9.20 -5.42 9.10
CA LEU A 150 10.39 -5.59 8.27
C LEU A 150 11.61 -5.58 9.19
N LYS A 151 12.12 -6.77 9.47
CA LYS A 151 13.34 -6.97 10.26
C LYS A 151 14.56 -6.87 9.36
N ILE A 152 15.45 -5.95 9.69
CA ILE A 152 16.76 -5.84 9.06
C ILE A 152 17.82 -5.87 10.16
N PRO A 153 18.88 -6.68 10.02
CA PRO A 153 20.05 -6.63 10.89
C PRO A 153 20.63 -5.21 11.03
N ASP A 154 20.96 -4.80 12.25
CA ASP A 154 21.40 -3.42 12.55
C ASP A 154 22.65 -3.00 11.75
N ASP A 155 23.55 -3.93 11.47
CA ASP A 155 24.75 -3.74 10.65
C ASP A 155 24.43 -3.29 9.22
N LEU A 156 23.27 -3.69 8.68
CA LEU A 156 22.80 -3.28 7.36
C LEU A 156 22.05 -1.94 7.39
N LEU A 157 21.61 -1.47 8.55
CA LEU A 157 20.91 -0.18 8.69
C LEU A 157 21.86 1.02 8.68
N VAL A 158 23.11 0.84 9.15
CA VAL A 158 24.15 1.89 9.23
C VAL A 158 25.12 1.90 8.04
N GLY A 159 24.95 1.00 7.07
CA GLY A 159 25.82 0.90 5.90
C GLY A 159 25.65 2.05 4.89
N PRO A 160 26.68 2.35 4.08
CA PRO A 160 26.62 3.37 3.01
C PRO A 160 25.49 3.15 1.98
N ASN A 161 24.94 1.93 1.90
CA ASN A 161 23.78 1.57 1.09
C ASN A 161 22.44 2.13 1.59
N HIS A 162 22.40 2.75 2.78
CA HIS A 162 21.19 3.35 3.36
C HIS A 162 20.84 4.71 2.76
N ARG A 163 21.82 5.39 2.14
CA ARG A 163 21.54 6.60 1.38
C ARG A 163 20.83 6.16 0.09
N PRO A 164 19.70 6.76 -0.33
CA PRO A 164 19.22 6.58 -1.68
C PRO A 164 20.37 6.92 -2.62
N THR A 165 20.96 5.92 -3.27
CA THR A 165 22.00 6.10 -4.28
C THR A 165 21.29 6.56 -5.55
N GLY A 166 20.84 7.81 -5.54
CA GLY A 166 20.17 8.44 -6.66
C GLY A 166 19.61 9.80 -6.27
N PRO A 167 19.67 10.81 -7.16
CA PRO A 167 18.91 12.04 -6.96
C PRO A 167 17.41 11.70 -6.85
N PRO A 168 16.59 12.56 -6.21
CA PRO A 168 15.13 12.38 -6.19
C PRO A 168 14.66 12.15 -7.64
N ARG A 169 14.05 10.99 -7.92
CA ARG A 169 13.50 10.69 -9.25
C ARG A 169 12.35 11.63 -9.53
N LEU A 170 12.63 12.82 -10.04
CA LEU A 170 11.75 13.46 -11.00
C LEU A 170 11.71 12.54 -12.21
N GLY A 171 10.51 12.13 -12.62
CA GLY A 171 10.31 11.45 -13.90
C GLY A 171 10.94 12.27 -15.04
N PRO A 172 11.34 11.64 -16.15
CA PRO A 172 12.17 12.30 -17.14
C PRO A 172 11.45 13.49 -17.77
N ILE A 173 12.01 14.68 -17.63
CA ILE A 173 11.84 15.74 -18.63
C ILE A 173 13.09 15.65 -19.49
N LEU A 174 13.01 14.90 -20.59
CA LEU A 174 14.07 14.87 -21.60
C LEU A 174 14.11 16.23 -22.32
N PRO A 175 15.20 17.02 -22.24
CA PRO A 175 15.47 18.00 -23.28
C PRO A 175 15.84 17.25 -24.57
N GLN A 176 15.31 17.69 -25.70
CA GLN A 176 15.60 17.08 -27.01
C GLN A 176 17.11 17.11 -27.28
N GLY A 177 17.72 15.93 -27.47
CA GLY A 177 19.03 15.82 -28.14
C GLY A 177 20.20 15.19 -27.38
N LEU A 178 20.05 14.70 -26.13
CA LEU A 178 21.14 13.96 -25.46
C LEU A 178 20.78 12.48 -25.25
N GLN A 179 21.54 11.59 -25.88
CA GLN A 179 21.51 10.15 -25.56
C GLN A 179 22.39 9.88 -24.33
N PRO A 180 21.94 9.02 -23.39
CA PRO A 180 22.77 8.59 -22.28
C PRO A 180 23.94 7.72 -22.77
N PRO A 181 25.12 7.81 -22.13
CA PRO A 181 26.26 6.97 -22.47
C PRO A 181 25.98 5.50 -22.12
N GLN A 182 26.49 4.60 -22.96
CA GLN A 182 26.50 3.18 -22.67
C GLN A 182 27.65 2.88 -21.70
N GLU A 183 27.34 2.41 -20.49
CA GLU A 183 28.34 1.78 -19.63
C GLU A 183 28.39 0.29 -19.94
N GLY A 184 29.57 -0.13 -20.40
CA GLY A 184 29.94 -1.50 -20.70
C GLY A 184 30.62 -2.20 -19.53
N ASP A 185 30.83 -3.48 -19.76
CA ASP A 185 31.30 -4.56 -18.89
C ASP A 185 32.59 -4.30 -18.08
N ASP A 186 32.56 -4.75 -16.83
CA ASP A 186 33.63 -5.55 -16.18
C ASP A 186 33.02 -6.48 -15.12
#